data_AF-A0A835ZAE0-F1
#
_entry.id   AF-A0A835ZAE0-F1
#
_cell.length_a   1.000
_cell.length_b   1.000
_cell.length_c   1.000
_cell.angle_alpha   90.00
_cell.angle_beta   90.00
_cell.angle_gamma   90.00
#
_symmetry.space_group_name_H-M   'P 1'
#
loop_
_entity.id
_entity.type
_entity.pdbx_description
1 polymer ?
#
loop_
_entity_poly.entity_id
_entity_poly.type
_entity_poly.pdbx_seq_one_letter_code
_entity_poly.pdbx_strand_id
1 'polypeptide(L)'
;SYTVVPTYECFNRCAYCTFRADPRRGAASWLSVDDATAQMSAAMRQGTVREVLIMSGEVAPSSALRAPWLARVLSLCEAALSLGLHPHVNVGPLSAAEMAAVRARSVSMGLMLEQLSPALAARGGVHRHAPSKRDPQARLAQLEQAGRLKVPFTTGVLLGVGEGAGDTEASLRAIADVALRYGHIQECIIQPYSPAAGTRAGLEGFPLSAVPAIVAMARAILPPQVVVQVPPNLVRARGVLLECLDAGARDLGGISPLDEVNSAYDFPAVDELAAVLNAAGYRLRERLAVHDRLREWVPADLQPLLERTHADIGGAAFDERIATPPRACAAEA
;
A
#
# COMPACT_ATOMS: atom_id res chain seq x y z
N SER A 1 -8.38 -8.60 0.78
CA SER A 1 -7.93 -7.92 2.01
C SER A 1 -9.12 -7.22 2.65
N TYR A 2 -9.07 -6.90 3.94
CA TYR A 2 -10.08 -6.07 4.64
C TYR A 2 -9.36 -4.97 5.41
N THR A 3 -9.89 -3.75 5.44
CA THR A 3 -9.25 -2.63 6.14
C THR A 3 -9.90 -2.41 7.49
N VAL A 4 -9.07 -2.31 8.54
CA VAL A 4 -9.49 -1.91 9.88
C VAL A 4 -8.85 -0.57 10.21
N VAL A 5 -9.68 0.40 10.60
CA VAL A 5 -9.23 1.76 10.92
C VAL A 5 -9.35 2.01 12.43
N PRO A 6 -8.24 2.01 13.20
CA PRO A 6 -8.30 2.31 14.63
C PRO A 6 -8.81 3.73 14.88
N THR A 7 -8.35 4.67 14.04
CA THR A 7 -8.77 6.06 14.09
C THR A 7 -8.49 6.75 12.75
N TYR A 8 -9.39 7.65 12.36
CA TYR A 8 -9.19 8.59 11.25
C TYR A 8 -8.48 9.86 11.72
N GLU A 9 -8.32 10.08 13.03
CA GLU A 9 -7.69 11.28 13.57
C GLU A 9 -6.23 11.39 13.10
N CYS A 10 -5.91 12.49 12.42
CA CYS A 10 -4.59 12.71 11.85
C CYS A 10 -4.13 14.15 12.07
N PHE A 11 -2.94 14.31 12.67
CA PHE A 11 -2.34 15.63 12.89
C PHE A 11 -1.82 16.28 11.60
N ASN A 12 -1.60 15.50 10.54
CA ASN A 12 -1.34 16.01 9.21
C ASN A 12 -2.62 16.47 8.53
N ARG A 13 -2.52 17.47 7.65
CA ARG A 13 -3.63 18.00 6.82
C ARG A 13 -3.22 18.02 5.35
N CYS A 14 -2.97 16.84 4.78
CA CYS A 14 -2.69 16.69 3.36
C CYS A 14 -3.91 17.14 2.54
N ALA A 15 -3.73 18.04 1.57
CA ALA A 15 -4.84 18.69 0.88
C ALA A 15 -5.68 17.73 0.01
N TYR A 16 -5.05 16.66 -0.51
CA TYR A 16 -5.70 15.62 -1.32
C TYR A 16 -6.39 14.52 -0.49
N CYS A 17 -6.19 14.48 0.83
CA CYS A 17 -6.59 13.34 1.65
C CYS A 17 -8.00 13.53 2.25
N THR A 18 -8.93 12.68 1.87
CA THR A 18 -10.30 12.59 2.43
C THR A 18 -10.41 11.66 3.63
N PHE A 19 -9.45 10.76 3.81
CA PHE A 19 -9.41 9.81 4.93
C PHE A 19 -9.31 10.48 6.32
N ARG A 20 -8.66 11.64 6.43
CA ARG A 20 -8.35 12.23 7.74
C ARG A 20 -9.55 12.88 8.44
N ALA A 21 -9.59 12.73 9.76
CA ALA A 21 -10.36 13.54 10.68
C ALA A 21 -9.43 14.44 11.53
N ASP A 22 -9.96 15.56 12.05
CA ASP A 22 -9.23 16.39 13.01
C ASP A 22 -9.14 15.70 14.38
N PRO A 23 -7.98 15.69 15.04
CA PRO A 23 -7.82 15.08 16.36
C PRO A 23 -8.57 15.91 17.41
N ARG A 24 -9.72 15.42 17.87
CA ARG A 24 -10.64 16.17 18.78
C ARG A 24 -11.22 15.32 19.90
N ARG A 25 -11.24 14.00 19.76
CA ARG A 25 -12.05 13.09 20.59
C ARG A 25 -11.21 12.13 21.45
N GLY A 26 -9.92 11.96 21.13
CA GLY A 26 -8.97 11.23 21.94
C GLY A 26 -9.17 9.70 21.90
N ALA A 27 -8.40 8.96 22.72
CA ALA A 27 -8.32 7.49 22.63
C ALA A 27 -9.65 6.75 22.88
N ALA A 28 -10.58 7.36 23.61
CA ALA A 28 -11.87 6.76 23.93
C ALA A 28 -12.81 6.65 22.71
N SER A 29 -12.61 7.47 21.67
CA SER A 29 -13.43 7.42 20.45
C SER A 29 -12.87 6.52 19.35
N TRP A 30 -11.71 5.91 19.57
CA TRP A 30 -11.08 5.01 18.59
C TRP A 30 -11.78 3.66 18.57
N LEU A 31 -11.80 3.01 17.41
CA LEU A 31 -12.41 1.71 17.19
C LEU A 31 -11.90 0.68 18.21
N SER A 32 -12.80 0.12 19.01
CA SER A 32 -12.44 -0.85 20.05
C SER A 32 -11.93 -2.16 19.41
N VAL A 33 -11.14 -2.93 20.17
CA VAL A 33 -10.64 -4.24 19.69
C VAL A 33 -11.80 -5.21 19.46
N ASP A 34 -12.83 -5.16 20.32
CA ASP A 34 -14.01 -6.01 20.20
C ASP A 34 -14.82 -5.66 18.94
N ASP A 35 -15.06 -4.37 18.68
CA ASP A 35 -15.76 -3.92 17.48
C ASP A 35 -14.97 -4.26 16.20
N ALA A 36 -13.64 -4.05 16.22
CA ALA A 36 -12.79 -4.44 15.10
C ALA A 36 -12.80 -5.95 14.87
N THR A 37 -12.79 -6.75 15.94
CA THR A 37 -12.89 -8.22 15.85
C THR A 37 -14.22 -8.64 15.25
N ALA A 38 -15.32 -7.98 15.63
CA ALA A 38 -16.63 -8.20 15.04
C ALA A 38 -16.67 -7.82 13.55
N GLN A 39 -16.04 -6.70 13.17
CA GLN A 39 -15.90 -6.26 11.77
C GLN A 39 -15.12 -7.28 10.93
N MET A 40 -13.93 -7.69 11.39
CA MET A 40 -13.12 -8.69 10.71
C MET A 40 -13.87 -10.02 10.56
N SER A 41 -14.52 -10.48 11.63
CA SER A 41 -15.33 -11.71 11.61
C SER A 41 -16.51 -11.62 10.64
N ALA A 42 -17.14 -10.44 10.53
CA ALA A 42 -18.21 -10.21 9.57
C ALA A 42 -17.69 -10.23 8.14
N ALA A 43 -16.55 -9.58 7.86
CA ALA A 43 -15.92 -9.58 6.54
C ALA A 43 -15.54 -11.00 6.09
N MET A 44 -15.00 -11.83 6.99
CA MET A 44 -14.69 -13.24 6.71
C MET A 44 -15.93 -14.08 6.33
N ARG A 45 -17.13 -13.69 6.77
CA ARG A 45 -18.39 -14.38 6.38
C ARG A 45 -18.90 -13.95 5.01
N GLN A 46 -18.48 -12.79 4.51
CA GLN A 46 -18.95 -12.23 3.23
C GLN A 46 -18.10 -12.68 2.04
N GLY A 47 -16.88 -13.14 2.28
CA GLY A 47 -15.99 -13.63 1.23
C GLY A 47 -14.62 -14.04 1.77
N THR A 48 -13.71 -14.34 0.85
CA THR A 48 -12.35 -14.74 1.20
C THR A 48 -11.54 -13.53 1.67
N VAL A 49 -11.40 -13.41 2.99
CA VAL A 49 -10.49 -12.46 3.64
C VAL A 49 -9.34 -13.25 4.24
N ARG A 50 -8.12 -13.01 3.76
CA ARG A 50 -6.88 -13.60 4.30
C ARG A 50 -6.00 -12.56 5.00
N GLU A 51 -6.08 -11.31 4.56
CA GLU A 51 -5.26 -10.20 5.03
C GLU A 51 -6.13 -9.12 5.65
N VAL A 52 -5.62 -8.50 6.71
CA VAL A 52 -6.17 -7.27 7.28
C VAL A 52 -5.16 -6.14 7.15
N LEU A 53 -5.52 -5.10 6.40
CA LEU A 53 -4.81 -3.83 6.39
C LEU A 53 -5.21 -3.03 7.64
N ILE A 54 -4.29 -2.90 8.57
CA ILE A 54 -4.45 -1.99 9.72
C ILE A 54 -3.92 -0.64 9.32
N MET A 55 -4.84 0.31 9.12
CA MET A 55 -4.53 1.63 8.60
C MET A 55 -5.04 2.72 9.53
N SER A 56 -4.22 3.73 9.82
CA SER A 56 -4.57 4.75 10.80
C SER A 56 -4.23 6.14 10.31
N GLY A 57 -5.02 7.13 10.76
CA GLY A 57 -4.55 8.51 10.85
C GLY A 57 -3.31 8.59 11.72
N GLU A 58 -2.42 9.54 11.44
CA GLU A 58 -1.16 9.65 12.16
C GLU A 58 -1.35 10.36 13.51
N VAL A 59 -0.77 9.78 14.57
CA VAL A 59 -0.66 10.40 15.90
C VAL A 59 0.75 10.95 16.07
N ALA A 60 0.88 12.24 16.39
CA ALA A 60 2.18 12.92 16.51
C ALA A 60 3.09 12.21 17.52
N PRO A 61 4.41 12.08 17.25
CA PRO A 61 5.34 11.39 18.15
C PRO A 61 5.38 11.96 19.58
N SER A 62 5.20 13.26 19.73
CA SER A 62 5.17 13.95 21.03
C SER A 62 3.80 13.93 21.73
N SER A 63 2.79 13.30 21.13
CA SER A 63 1.44 13.25 21.69
C SER A 63 1.35 12.28 22.86
N ALA A 64 0.64 12.66 23.93
CA ALA A 64 0.28 11.74 25.01
C ALA A 64 -0.56 10.55 24.52
N LEU A 65 -1.19 10.68 23.35
CA LEU A 65 -1.96 9.61 22.71
C LEU A 65 -1.08 8.61 21.94
N ARG A 66 0.22 8.86 21.75
CA ARG A 66 1.08 8.00 20.92
C ARG A 66 1.20 6.57 21.48
N ALA A 67 1.43 6.43 22.78
CA ALA A 67 1.53 5.12 23.43
C ALA A 67 0.19 4.36 23.43
N PRO A 68 -0.96 4.96 23.82
CA PRO A 68 -2.27 4.34 23.67
C PRO A 68 -2.59 3.93 22.22
N TRP A 69 -2.20 4.75 21.24
CA TRP A 69 -2.41 4.48 19.82
C TRP A 69 -1.61 3.27 19.37
N LEU A 70 -0.32 3.19 19.71
CA LEU A 70 0.51 2.04 19.40
C LEU A 70 -0.07 0.78 20.04
N ALA A 71 -0.44 0.84 21.32
CA ALA A 71 -1.07 -0.29 22.02
C ALA A 71 -2.33 -0.76 21.27
N ARG A 72 -3.18 0.16 20.80
CA ARG A 72 -4.36 -0.18 19.99
C ARG A 72 -3.96 -0.88 18.68
N VAL A 73 -2.98 -0.36 17.94
CA VAL A 73 -2.50 -0.98 16.70
C VAL A 73 -2.01 -2.41 16.95
N LEU A 74 -1.22 -2.63 18.02
CA LEU A 74 -0.71 -3.95 18.38
C LEU A 74 -1.83 -4.93 18.77
N SER A 75 -2.80 -4.49 19.57
CA SER A 75 -3.96 -5.32 19.92
C SER A 75 -4.83 -5.68 18.72
N LEU A 76 -4.94 -4.80 17.73
CA LEU A 76 -5.65 -5.10 16.48
C LEU A 76 -4.88 -6.13 15.62
N CYS A 77 -3.55 -6.08 15.61
CA CYS A 77 -2.73 -7.11 14.98
C CYS A 77 -2.96 -8.48 15.66
N GLU A 78 -2.93 -8.51 17.00
CA GLU A 78 -3.17 -9.74 17.79
C GLU A 78 -4.59 -10.29 17.55
N ALA A 79 -5.60 -9.42 17.50
CA ALA A 79 -6.97 -9.81 17.17
C ALA A 79 -7.08 -10.42 15.77
N ALA A 80 -6.48 -9.80 14.74
CA ALA A 80 -6.44 -10.35 13.39
C ALA A 80 -5.76 -11.73 13.35
N LEU A 81 -4.62 -11.89 14.03
CA LEU A 81 -3.92 -13.17 14.13
C LEU A 81 -4.76 -14.24 14.82
N SER A 82 -5.51 -13.88 15.87
CA SER A 82 -6.41 -14.82 16.57
C SER A 82 -7.53 -15.35 15.69
N LEU A 83 -7.94 -14.58 14.66
CA LEU A 83 -8.90 -14.97 13.64
C LEU A 83 -8.26 -15.74 12.46
N GLY A 84 -6.94 -15.92 12.46
CA GLY A 84 -6.21 -16.53 11.35
C GLY A 84 -6.04 -15.60 10.14
N LEU A 85 -6.07 -14.28 10.35
CA LEU A 85 -5.82 -13.27 9.32
C LEU A 85 -4.39 -12.74 9.41
N HIS A 86 -3.83 -12.32 8.28
CA HIS A 86 -2.48 -11.77 8.14
C HIS A 86 -2.48 -10.25 8.30
N PRO A 87 -1.90 -9.68 9.38
CA PRO A 87 -1.88 -8.23 9.56
C PRO A 87 -0.82 -7.58 8.65
N HIS A 88 -1.26 -6.63 7.82
CA HIS A 88 -0.41 -5.72 7.07
C HIS A 88 -0.63 -4.30 7.62
N VAL A 89 0.43 -3.60 8.04
CA VAL A 89 0.27 -2.36 8.83
C VAL A 89 0.77 -1.13 8.08
N ASN A 90 -0.10 -0.13 7.88
CA ASN A 90 0.23 1.17 7.30
C ASN A 90 -0.33 2.30 8.16
N VAL A 91 0.48 2.77 9.12
CA VAL A 91 0.05 3.70 10.18
C VAL A 91 0.90 4.97 10.23
N GLY A 92 1.57 5.29 9.12
CA GLY A 92 2.51 6.41 9.02
C GLY A 92 3.89 6.13 9.65
N PRO A 93 4.72 7.17 9.84
CA PRO A 93 6.05 7.02 10.40
C PRO A 93 6.07 6.48 11.84
N LEU A 94 7.02 5.57 12.09
CA LEU A 94 7.26 4.94 13.38
C LEU A 94 8.71 5.14 13.81
N SER A 95 8.95 5.27 15.10
CA SER A 95 10.29 5.07 15.65
C SER A 95 10.74 3.62 15.45
N ALA A 96 12.05 3.37 15.53
CA ALA A 96 12.60 2.02 15.37
C ALA A 96 11.99 1.02 16.38
N ALA A 97 11.77 1.45 17.63
CA ALA A 97 11.16 0.61 18.66
C ALA A 97 9.69 0.29 18.35
N GLU A 98 8.93 1.27 17.88
CA GLU A 98 7.53 1.07 17.47
C GLU A 98 7.43 0.14 16.26
N MET A 99 8.28 0.34 15.24
CA MET A 99 8.31 -0.52 14.05
C MET A 99 8.71 -1.96 14.41
N ALA A 100 9.66 -2.15 15.33
CA ALA A 100 10.02 -3.48 15.82
C ALA A 100 8.86 -4.16 16.57
N ALA A 101 8.12 -3.40 17.40
CA ALA A 101 6.95 -3.90 18.11
C ALA A 101 5.82 -4.33 17.15
N VAL A 102 5.59 -3.55 16.09
CA VAL A 102 4.63 -3.88 15.03
C VAL A 102 5.09 -5.10 14.24
N ARG A 103 6.37 -5.14 13.80
CA ARG A 103 6.96 -6.28 13.09
C ARG A 103 6.71 -7.60 13.79
N ALA A 104 6.80 -7.63 15.12
CA ALA A 104 6.57 -8.86 15.90
C ALA A 104 5.15 -9.43 15.77
N ARG A 105 4.18 -8.67 15.24
CA ARG A 105 2.75 -9.01 15.16
C ARG A 105 2.15 -8.84 13.76
N SER A 106 2.95 -8.51 12.76
CA SER A 106 2.49 -8.28 11.39
C SER A 106 3.34 -9.04 10.39
N VAL A 107 2.74 -9.45 9.27
CA VAL A 107 3.49 -10.15 8.21
C VAL A 107 4.22 -9.19 7.27
N SER A 108 3.71 -7.96 7.15
CA SER A 108 4.32 -6.89 6.36
C SER A 108 3.84 -5.52 6.83
N MET A 109 4.51 -4.47 6.38
CA MET A 109 4.15 -3.08 6.67
C MET A 109 4.19 -2.25 5.40
N GLY A 110 3.58 -1.08 5.41
CA GLY A 110 3.55 -0.19 4.26
C GLY A 110 3.69 1.28 4.63
N LEU A 111 4.30 2.05 3.73
CA LEU A 111 4.32 3.50 3.75
C LEU A 111 4.55 4.02 2.33
N MET A 112 3.57 4.73 1.77
CA MET A 112 3.75 5.42 0.49
C MET A 112 4.87 6.46 0.63
N LEU A 113 5.86 6.48 -0.27
CA LEU A 113 6.80 7.59 -0.34
C LEU A 113 6.10 8.86 -0.84
N GLU A 114 5.07 8.66 -1.67
CA GLU A 114 4.32 9.68 -2.39
C GLU A 114 5.19 10.36 -3.43
N GLN A 115 6.03 11.32 -3.02
CA GLN A 115 7.02 11.98 -3.87
C GLN A 115 8.14 12.54 -2.98
N LEU A 116 9.38 12.56 -3.48
CA LEU A 116 10.50 13.26 -2.82
C LEU A 116 10.54 14.77 -3.10
N SER A 117 9.52 15.29 -3.79
CA SER A 117 9.52 16.66 -4.28
C SER A 117 9.26 17.68 -3.17
N PRO A 118 10.17 18.65 -2.96
CA PRO A 118 9.97 19.71 -1.97
C PRO A 118 8.80 20.65 -2.34
N ALA A 119 8.35 20.63 -3.61
CA ALA A 119 7.21 21.43 -4.06
C ALA A 119 5.92 21.09 -3.31
N LEU A 120 5.74 19.82 -2.88
CA LEU A 120 4.55 19.39 -2.14
C LEU A 120 4.46 20.07 -0.78
N ALA A 121 5.58 20.38 -0.13
CA ALA A 121 5.63 21.07 1.16
C ALA A 121 5.65 22.60 1.03
N ALA A 122 5.88 23.13 -0.18
CA ALA A 122 5.98 24.56 -0.45
C ALA A 122 4.64 25.30 -0.25
N ARG A 123 4.66 26.63 -0.35
CA ARG A 123 3.44 27.44 -0.26
C ARG A 123 2.49 27.06 -1.40
N GLY A 124 1.29 26.61 -1.04
CA GLY A 124 0.29 26.13 -2.00
C GLY A 124 0.38 24.63 -2.29
N GLY A 125 1.45 23.95 -1.86
CA GLY A 125 1.62 22.51 -2.01
C GLY A 125 0.71 21.70 -1.08
N VAL A 126 0.42 20.46 -1.48
CA VAL A 126 -0.52 19.57 -0.80
C VAL A 126 -0.11 19.12 0.59
N HIS A 127 1.18 19.16 0.91
CA HIS A 127 1.75 18.80 2.22
C HIS A 127 2.09 20.01 3.09
N ARG A 128 1.74 21.24 2.68
CA ARG A 128 1.99 22.48 3.46
C ARG A 128 1.61 22.34 4.95
N HIS A 129 0.50 21.64 5.23
CA HIS A 129 -0.02 21.42 6.57
C HIS A 129 0.10 19.98 7.06
N ALA A 130 1.06 19.21 6.52
CA ALA A 130 1.36 17.85 6.93
C ALA A 130 2.78 17.81 7.55
N PRO A 131 2.93 18.04 8.86
CA PRO A 131 4.26 18.16 9.47
C PRO A 131 5.15 16.93 9.27
N SER A 132 4.59 15.72 9.29
CA SER A 132 5.35 14.47 9.04
C SER A 132 5.83 14.30 7.60
N LYS A 133 5.24 15.05 6.65
CA LYS A 133 5.53 14.98 5.22
C LYS A 133 6.23 16.22 4.68
N ARG A 134 6.49 17.20 5.55
CA ARG A 134 7.17 18.44 5.19
C ARG A 134 8.58 18.17 4.68
N ASP A 135 9.29 17.27 5.34
CA ASP A 135 10.56 16.75 4.88
C ASP A 135 10.32 15.38 4.21
N PRO A 136 10.40 15.27 2.88
CA PRO A 136 10.23 14.00 2.20
C PRO A 136 11.30 12.96 2.60
N GLN A 137 12.49 13.41 3.05
CA GLN A 137 13.55 12.51 3.52
C GLN A 137 13.13 11.72 4.77
N ALA A 138 12.21 12.25 5.58
CA ALA A 138 11.69 11.54 6.74
C ALA A 138 10.98 10.24 6.34
N ARG A 139 10.25 10.23 5.21
CA ARG A 139 9.59 9.01 4.70
C ARG A 139 10.59 8.06 4.04
N LEU A 140 11.59 8.57 3.35
CA LEU A 140 12.68 7.73 2.83
C LEU A 140 13.43 7.02 3.96
N ALA A 141 13.71 7.73 5.06
CA ALA A 141 14.33 7.16 6.25
C ALA A 141 13.48 6.06 6.91
N GLN A 142 12.15 6.11 6.80
CA GLN A 142 11.27 5.03 7.25
C GLN A 142 11.44 3.76 6.41
N LEU A 143 11.63 3.90 5.09
CA LEU A 143 11.94 2.76 4.23
C LEU A 143 13.30 2.16 4.63
N GLU A 144 14.33 2.98 4.85
CA GLU A 144 15.61 2.46 5.32
C GLU A 144 15.51 1.76 6.68
N GLN A 145 14.71 2.29 7.61
CA GLN A 145 14.48 1.69 8.93
C GLN A 145 13.81 0.32 8.82
N ALA A 146 12.80 0.19 7.96
CA ALA A 146 12.15 -1.09 7.67
C ALA A 146 13.15 -2.12 7.13
N GLY A 147 14.04 -1.67 6.24
CA GLY A 147 15.16 -2.47 5.75
C GLY A 147 16.10 -2.97 6.85
N ARG A 148 16.55 -2.08 7.74
CA ARG A 148 17.41 -2.43 8.88
C ARG A 148 16.75 -3.43 9.84
N LEU A 149 15.42 -3.34 9.99
CA LEU A 149 14.63 -4.22 10.85
C LEU A 149 14.14 -5.49 10.15
N LYS A 150 14.49 -5.72 8.87
CA LYS A 150 14.01 -6.84 8.06
C LYS A 150 12.49 -6.97 8.09
N VAL A 151 11.81 -5.87 7.76
CA VAL A 151 10.35 -5.83 7.61
C VAL A 151 10.01 -5.95 6.11
N PRO A 152 9.24 -6.96 5.67
CA PRO A 152 8.67 -6.95 4.32
C PRO A 152 7.79 -5.73 4.10
N PHE A 153 8.07 -4.96 3.06
CA PHE A 153 7.57 -3.58 2.99
C PHE A 153 7.01 -3.17 1.64
N THR A 154 5.88 -2.47 1.71
CA THR A 154 5.17 -1.86 0.57
C THR A 154 5.41 -0.36 0.55
N THR A 155 5.77 0.18 -0.61
CA THR A 155 5.84 1.63 -0.81
C THR A 155 5.31 2.00 -2.18
N GLY A 156 5.45 3.26 -2.60
CA GLY A 156 4.97 3.71 -3.90
C GLY A 156 4.98 5.21 -4.06
N VAL A 157 4.59 5.62 -5.25
CA VAL A 157 4.46 7.02 -5.65
C VAL A 157 2.99 7.39 -5.86
N LEU A 158 2.64 8.63 -5.51
CA LEU A 158 1.33 9.20 -5.76
C LEU A 158 1.47 10.26 -6.86
N LEU A 159 0.73 10.07 -7.95
CA LEU A 159 0.83 10.90 -9.15
C LEU A 159 -0.26 11.97 -9.18
N GLY A 160 0.04 13.15 -9.71
CA GLY A 160 -0.90 14.24 -9.90
C GLY A 160 -1.17 15.05 -8.62
N VAL A 161 -0.20 15.14 -7.72
CA VAL A 161 -0.32 15.87 -6.44
C VAL A 161 0.54 17.13 -6.34
N GLY A 162 1.11 17.54 -7.47
CA GLY A 162 1.91 18.76 -7.60
C GLY A 162 3.40 18.49 -7.78
N GLU A 163 3.78 17.25 -8.08
CA GLU A 163 5.14 16.92 -8.52
C GLU A 163 5.47 17.56 -9.88
N GLY A 164 6.71 18.01 -10.02
CA GLY A 164 7.25 18.58 -11.26
C GLY A 164 7.86 17.53 -12.19
N ALA A 165 8.40 18.00 -13.31
CA ALA A 165 9.10 17.15 -14.25
C ALA A 165 10.32 16.48 -13.59
N GLY A 166 10.41 15.15 -13.67
CA GLY A 166 11.53 14.36 -13.12
C GLY A 166 11.35 13.94 -11.66
N ASP A 167 10.40 14.50 -10.91
CA ASP A 167 10.21 14.18 -9.49
C ASP A 167 9.79 12.72 -9.25
N THR A 168 8.92 12.20 -10.12
CA THR A 168 8.52 10.78 -10.08
C THR A 168 9.70 9.86 -10.36
N GLU A 169 10.54 10.19 -11.36
CA GLU A 169 11.76 9.43 -11.66
C GLU A 169 12.73 9.45 -10.47
N ALA A 170 12.97 10.63 -9.88
CA ALA A 170 13.84 10.76 -8.72
C ALA A 170 13.32 9.95 -7.52
N SER A 171 12.01 9.94 -7.28
CA SER A 171 11.38 9.15 -6.23
C SER A 171 11.52 7.65 -6.48
N LEU A 172 11.33 7.19 -7.72
CA LEU A 172 11.53 5.78 -8.11
C LEU A 172 13.00 5.35 -7.96
N ARG A 173 13.95 6.21 -8.32
CA ARG A 173 15.40 5.95 -8.13
C ARG A 173 15.75 5.81 -6.65
N ALA A 174 15.22 6.67 -5.80
CA ALA A 174 15.43 6.56 -4.35
C ALA A 174 14.83 5.28 -3.77
N ILE A 175 13.64 4.85 -4.23
CA ILE A 175 13.05 3.56 -3.86
C ILE A 175 13.95 2.41 -4.33
N ALA A 176 14.46 2.48 -5.57
CA ALA A 176 15.37 1.48 -6.12
C ALA A 176 16.66 1.35 -5.29
N ASP A 177 17.27 2.47 -4.90
CA ASP A 177 18.49 2.48 -4.07
C ASP A 177 18.26 1.81 -2.70
N VAL A 178 17.13 2.12 -2.06
CA VAL A 178 16.74 1.50 -0.79
C VAL A 178 16.45 0.00 -0.97
N ALA A 179 15.75 -0.36 -2.05
CA ALA A 179 15.45 -1.76 -2.36
C ALA A 179 16.71 -2.59 -2.63
N LEU A 180 17.70 -2.04 -3.36
CA LEU A 180 18.99 -2.70 -3.61
C LEU A 180 19.82 -2.83 -2.34
N ARG A 181 19.83 -1.79 -1.48
CA ARG A 181 20.63 -1.77 -0.26
C ARG A 181 20.13 -2.76 0.78
N TYR A 182 18.81 -2.85 0.95
CA TYR A 182 18.24 -3.60 2.06
C TYR A 182 17.43 -4.83 1.64
N GLY A 183 17.02 -4.96 0.38
CA GLY A 183 16.28 -6.11 -0.12
C GLY A 183 14.85 -6.26 0.40
N HIS A 184 14.31 -5.32 1.17
CA HIS A 184 13.07 -5.51 1.93
C HIS A 184 11.78 -5.07 1.22
N ILE A 185 11.90 -4.24 0.18
CA ILE A 185 10.75 -3.69 -0.55
C ILE A 185 10.22 -4.74 -1.52
N GLN A 186 8.98 -5.18 -1.33
CA GLN A 186 8.36 -6.21 -2.14
C GLN A 186 7.61 -5.63 -3.35
N GLU A 187 6.96 -4.48 -3.15
CA GLU A 187 6.10 -3.86 -4.15
C GLU A 187 6.21 -2.34 -4.13
N CYS A 188 6.11 -1.74 -5.31
CA CYS A 188 6.05 -0.30 -5.53
C CYS A 188 4.72 0.05 -6.22
N ILE A 189 3.84 0.74 -5.51
CA ILE A 189 2.54 1.16 -6.00
C ILE A 189 2.69 2.39 -6.90
N ILE A 190 2.15 2.31 -8.11
CA ILE A 190 1.96 3.45 -9.00
C ILE A 190 0.51 3.90 -8.87
N GLN A 191 0.28 4.89 -8.00
CA GLN A 191 -1.06 5.32 -7.64
C GLN A 191 -1.40 6.66 -8.33
N PRO A 192 -2.36 6.70 -9.27
CA PRO A 192 -2.88 7.96 -9.76
C PRO A 192 -3.76 8.63 -8.70
N TYR A 193 -3.60 9.93 -8.48
CA TYR A 193 -4.56 10.70 -7.69
C TYR A 193 -5.89 10.82 -8.43
N SER A 194 -6.97 10.48 -7.73
CA SER A 194 -8.33 10.56 -8.22
C SER A 194 -9.14 11.49 -7.29
N PRO A 195 -9.66 12.63 -7.77
CA PRO A 195 -10.34 13.60 -6.92
C PRO A 195 -11.67 13.06 -6.39
N ALA A 196 -11.80 13.00 -5.07
CA ALA A 196 -13.06 12.68 -4.39
C ALA A 196 -13.73 13.96 -3.86
N ALA A 197 -15.05 13.87 -3.62
CA ALA A 197 -15.81 14.93 -2.96
C ALA A 197 -15.17 15.26 -1.59
N GLY A 198 -14.99 16.56 -1.30
CA GLY A 198 -14.40 17.02 -0.04
C GLY A 198 -12.87 17.17 -0.03
N THR A 199 -12.18 16.83 -1.12
CA THR A 199 -10.75 17.19 -1.30
C THR A 199 -10.58 18.72 -1.33
N ARG A 200 -9.55 19.23 -0.65
CA ARG A 200 -9.27 20.68 -0.56
C ARG A 200 -8.22 21.16 -1.56
N ALA A 201 -7.62 20.22 -2.28
CA ALA A 201 -6.46 20.50 -3.11
C ALA A 201 -6.81 21.31 -4.37
N GLY A 202 -8.06 21.29 -4.83
CA GLY A 202 -8.44 21.88 -6.12
C GLY A 202 -7.69 21.27 -7.30
N LEU A 203 -7.12 20.07 -7.10
CA LEU A 203 -6.31 19.36 -8.08
C LEU A 203 -7.20 18.57 -9.02
N GLU A 204 -6.85 18.59 -10.30
CA GLU A 204 -7.38 17.65 -11.28
C GLU A 204 -6.81 16.25 -11.03
N GLY A 205 -7.54 15.23 -11.47
CA GLY A 205 -7.06 13.85 -11.39
C GLY A 205 -5.91 13.60 -12.35
N PHE A 206 -5.04 12.66 -11.99
CA PHE A 206 -3.96 12.24 -12.89
C PHE A 206 -4.55 11.56 -14.14
N PRO A 207 -4.10 11.93 -15.36
CA PRO A 207 -4.64 11.33 -16.58
C PRO A 207 -4.33 9.84 -16.63
N LEU A 208 -5.36 9.00 -16.61
CA LEU A 208 -5.19 7.54 -16.55
C LEU A 208 -4.41 6.99 -17.76
N SER A 209 -4.57 7.58 -18.94
CA SER A 209 -3.82 7.23 -20.14
C SER A 209 -2.30 7.43 -20.01
N ALA A 210 -1.82 8.20 -19.02
CA ALA A 210 -0.39 8.37 -18.76
C ALA A 210 0.17 7.33 -17.78
N VAL A 211 -0.67 6.57 -17.06
CA VAL A 211 -0.24 5.59 -16.06
C VAL A 211 0.64 4.48 -16.66
N PRO A 212 0.34 3.88 -17.84
CA PRO A 212 1.20 2.85 -18.43
C PRO A 212 2.64 3.33 -18.68
N ALA A 213 2.82 4.60 -19.05
CA ALA A 213 4.15 5.18 -19.24
C ALA A 213 4.93 5.28 -17.93
N ILE A 214 4.25 5.65 -16.83
CA ILE A 214 4.87 5.66 -15.49
C ILE A 214 5.17 4.24 -15.00
N VAL A 215 4.33 3.26 -15.32
CA VAL A 215 4.59 1.84 -15.03
C VAL A 215 5.83 1.35 -15.77
N ALA A 216 5.96 1.66 -17.06
CA ALA A 216 7.16 1.31 -17.84
C ALA A 216 8.42 1.96 -17.27
N MET A 217 8.35 3.23 -16.88
CA MET A 217 9.43 3.94 -16.19
C MET A 217 9.81 3.25 -14.87
N ALA A 218 8.82 2.94 -14.03
CA ALA A 218 9.04 2.24 -12.76
C ALA A 218 9.67 0.87 -12.99
N ARG A 219 9.22 0.11 -13.99
CA ARG A 219 9.80 -1.20 -14.32
C ARG A 219 11.26 -1.09 -14.78
N ALA A 220 11.61 -0.04 -15.52
CA ALA A 220 12.99 0.19 -15.97
C ALA A 220 13.94 0.61 -14.84
N ILE A 221 13.44 1.37 -13.85
CA ILE A 221 14.26 1.89 -12.75
C ILE A 221 14.36 0.90 -11.58
N LEU A 222 13.25 0.28 -11.21
CA LEU A 222 13.18 -0.56 -10.03
C LEU A 222 13.88 -1.91 -10.27
N PRO A 223 14.54 -2.46 -9.24
CA PRO A 223 15.12 -3.80 -9.32
C PRO A 223 14.06 -4.87 -9.66
N PRO A 224 14.41 -5.95 -10.38
CA PRO A 224 13.46 -7.00 -10.78
C PRO A 224 12.59 -7.54 -9.64
N GLN A 225 13.17 -7.66 -8.44
CA GLN A 225 12.51 -8.17 -7.23
C GLN A 225 11.50 -7.20 -6.57
N VAL A 226 11.42 -5.95 -7.03
CA VAL A 226 10.36 -5.02 -6.64
C VAL A 226 9.27 -5.11 -7.68
N VAL A 227 8.10 -5.58 -7.26
CA VAL A 227 6.95 -5.77 -8.14
C VAL A 227 6.24 -4.43 -8.32
N VAL A 228 5.91 -4.09 -9.58
CA VAL A 228 5.14 -2.87 -9.85
C VAL A 228 3.66 -3.17 -9.67
N GLN A 229 3.03 -2.45 -8.74
CA GLN A 229 1.61 -2.58 -8.41
C GLN A 229 0.80 -1.44 -9.02
N VAL A 230 -0.38 -1.75 -9.57
CA VAL A 230 -1.38 -0.77 -9.99
C VAL A 230 -2.74 -1.07 -9.36
N PRO A 231 -3.37 -0.11 -8.66
CA PRO A 231 -4.67 -0.33 -8.01
C PRO A 231 -5.82 -0.32 -9.03
N PRO A 232 -6.58 -1.43 -9.20
CA PRO A 232 -7.58 -1.55 -10.27
C PRO A 232 -8.86 -0.73 -10.02
N ASN A 233 -9.08 -0.25 -8.79
CA ASN A 233 -10.15 0.69 -8.46
C ASN A 233 -9.83 2.12 -8.94
N LEU A 234 -8.56 2.51 -9.02
CA LEU A 234 -8.14 3.83 -9.49
C LEU A 234 -7.76 3.82 -10.97
N VAL A 235 -7.19 2.72 -11.49
CA VAL A 235 -7.00 2.48 -12.94
C VAL A 235 -8.26 1.81 -13.52
N ARG A 236 -9.38 2.55 -13.45
CA ARG A 236 -10.73 2.02 -13.76
C ARG A 236 -10.98 1.68 -15.23
N ALA A 237 -10.27 2.32 -16.16
CA ALA A 237 -10.39 2.01 -17.58
C ALA A 237 -9.67 0.68 -17.87
N ARG A 238 -10.42 -0.39 -18.16
CA ARG A 238 -9.87 -1.74 -18.32
C ARG A 238 -8.80 -1.84 -19.41
N GLY A 239 -8.94 -1.09 -20.51
CA GLY A 239 -7.89 -0.98 -21.54
C GLY A 239 -6.58 -0.44 -20.97
N VAL A 240 -6.63 0.64 -20.19
CA VAL A 240 -5.46 1.23 -19.52
C VAL A 240 -4.86 0.27 -18.49
N LEU A 241 -5.70 -0.50 -17.77
CA LEU A 241 -5.21 -1.52 -16.85
C LEU A 241 -4.41 -2.60 -17.59
N LEU A 242 -4.90 -3.07 -18.74
CA LEU A 242 -4.17 -4.03 -19.59
C LEU A 242 -2.87 -3.43 -20.13
N GLU A 243 -2.88 -2.17 -20.58
CA GLU A 243 -1.66 -1.45 -20.99
C GLU A 243 -0.64 -1.35 -19.85
N CYS A 244 -1.08 -1.18 -18.60
CA CYS A 244 -0.18 -1.21 -17.43
C CYS A 244 0.46 -2.60 -17.24
N LEU A 245 -0.29 -3.69 -17.49
CA LEU A 245 0.27 -5.03 -17.44
C LEU A 245 1.29 -5.25 -18.56
N ASP A 246 1.00 -4.80 -19.78
CA ASP A 246 1.94 -4.86 -20.90
C ASP A 246 3.21 -4.04 -20.61
N ALA A 247 3.07 -2.91 -19.91
CA ALA A 247 4.17 -2.06 -19.45
C ALA A 247 5.00 -2.65 -18.28
N GLY A 248 4.53 -3.73 -17.63
CA GLY A 248 5.30 -4.45 -16.62
C GLY A 248 4.70 -4.48 -15.21
N ALA A 249 3.49 -3.95 -14.99
CA ALA A 249 2.78 -4.16 -13.73
C ALA A 249 2.40 -5.65 -13.57
N ARG A 250 2.53 -6.19 -12.36
CA ARG A 250 2.20 -7.60 -12.06
C ARG A 250 1.40 -7.79 -10.79
N ASP A 251 1.05 -6.70 -10.14
CA ASP A 251 0.31 -6.73 -8.89
C ASP A 251 -0.85 -5.75 -8.94
N LEU A 252 -2.00 -6.19 -8.45
CA LEU A 252 -3.24 -5.42 -8.39
C LEU A 252 -3.56 -4.95 -6.96
N GLY A 253 -2.68 -5.28 -6.00
CA GLY A 253 -2.81 -4.95 -4.59
C GLY A 253 -3.89 -5.75 -3.88
N GLY A 254 -4.16 -5.36 -2.63
CA GLY A 254 -5.27 -5.89 -1.86
C GLY A 254 -6.62 -5.47 -2.45
N ILE A 255 -7.34 -6.40 -3.06
CA ILE A 255 -8.74 -6.19 -3.45
C ILE A 255 -9.61 -6.32 -2.20
N SER A 256 -10.34 -5.25 -1.88
CA SER A 256 -11.15 -5.13 -0.66
C SER A 256 -12.61 -4.81 -1.00
N PRO A 257 -13.60 -5.26 -0.22
CA PRO A 257 -14.99 -4.82 -0.39
C PRO A 257 -15.18 -3.30 -0.28
N LEU A 258 -14.31 -2.63 0.49
CA LEU A 258 -14.32 -1.18 0.69
C LEU A 258 -12.89 -0.64 0.70
N ASP A 259 -12.65 0.47 -0.03
CA ASP A 259 -11.43 1.28 0.11
C ASP A 259 -11.69 2.40 1.12
N GLU A 260 -11.03 2.35 2.28
CA GLU A 260 -11.16 3.36 3.34
C GLU A 260 -10.45 4.69 2.98
N VAL A 261 -9.45 4.66 2.09
CA VAL A 261 -8.72 5.87 1.66
C VAL A 261 -9.45 6.56 0.53
N ASN A 262 -9.83 5.78 -0.49
CA ASN A 262 -10.46 6.25 -1.72
C ASN A 262 -11.91 5.73 -1.81
N SER A 263 -12.70 5.96 -0.75
CA SER A 263 -14.07 5.42 -0.59
C SER A 263 -15.08 5.86 -1.67
N ALA A 264 -14.69 6.75 -2.58
CA ALA A 264 -15.47 7.12 -3.75
C ALA A 264 -15.26 6.16 -4.95
N TYR A 265 -14.33 5.20 -4.84
CA TYR A 265 -13.91 4.31 -5.92
C TYR A 265 -13.90 2.86 -5.44
N ASP A 266 -14.98 2.16 -5.77
CA ASP A 266 -15.15 0.75 -5.43
C ASP A 266 -14.15 -0.14 -6.17
N PHE A 267 -13.73 -1.21 -5.50
CA PHE A 267 -12.97 -2.25 -6.16
C PHE A 267 -13.85 -3.03 -7.14
N PRO A 268 -13.30 -3.45 -8.31
CA PRO A 268 -13.99 -4.39 -9.15
C PRO A 268 -14.20 -5.73 -8.45
N ALA A 269 -15.27 -6.43 -8.81
CA ALA A 269 -15.45 -7.81 -8.40
C ALA A 269 -14.29 -8.67 -8.95
N VAL A 270 -13.80 -9.61 -8.13
CA VAL A 270 -12.67 -10.48 -8.50
C VAL A 270 -12.98 -11.27 -9.78
N ASP A 271 -14.21 -11.75 -9.94
CA ASP A 271 -14.63 -12.51 -11.13
C ASP A 271 -14.70 -11.65 -12.39
N GLU A 272 -15.13 -10.38 -12.28
CA GLU A 272 -15.10 -9.42 -13.39
C GLU A 272 -13.65 -9.18 -13.84
N LEU A 273 -12.77 -8.94 -12.87
CA LEU A 273 -11.36 -8.70 -13.13
C LEU A 273 -10.71 -9.94 -13.76
N ALA A 274 -11.00 -11.14 -13.25
CA ALA A 274 -10.50 -12.38 -13.83
C ALA A 274 -10.96 -12.58 -15.28
N ALA A 275 -12.23 -12.28 -15.59
CA ALA A 275 -12.75 -12.38 -16.95
C ALA A 275 -12.03 -11.44 -17.93
N VAL A 276 -11.85 -10.17 -17.54
CA VAL A 276 -11.13 -9.16 -18.34
C VAL A 276 -9.68 -9.60 -18.58
N LEU A 277 -8.99 -10.07 -17.54
CA LEU A 277 -7.60 -10.49 -17.63
C LEU A 277 -7.42 -11.75 -18.48
N ASN A 278 -8.28 -12.76 -18.29
CA ASN A 278 -8.25 -14.01 -19.04
C ASN A 278 -8.47 -13.76 -20.55
N ALA A 279 -9.37 -12.85 -20.92
CA ALA A 279 -9.60 -12.47 -22.30
C ALA A 279 -8.37 -11.85 -22.98
N ALA A 280 -7.49 -11.21 -22.19
CA ALA A 280 -6.22 -10.64 -22.64
C ALA A 280 -5.03 -11.60 -22.51
N GLY A 281 -5.25 -12.86 -22.10
CA GLY A 281 -4.19 -13.87 -21.92
C GLY A 281 -3.46 -13.80 -20.59
N TYR A 282 -3.90 -12.96 -19.65
CA TYR A 282 -3.40 -12.91 -18.28
C TYR A 282 -4.18 -13.87 -17.38
N ARG A 283 -3.53 -14.38 -16.32
CA ARG A 283 -4.20 -15.19 -15.30
C ARG A 283 -4.14 -14.49 -13.96
N LEU A 284 -5.30 -14.20 -13.38
CA LEU A 284 -5.39 -13.69 -12.01
C LEU A 284 -5.04 -14.80 -11.01
N ARG A 285 -4.19 -14.48 -10.03
CA ARG A 285 -3.81 -15.38 -8.95
C ARG A 285 -3.84 -14.63 -7.63
N GLU A 286 -4.38 -15.28 -6.61
CA GLU A 286 -4.26 -14.83 -5.23
C GLU A 286 -2.82 -15.02 -4.74
N ARG A 287 -2.34 -14.10 -3.90
CA ARG A 287 -1.03 -14.17 -3.25
C ARG A 287 -1.14 -13.83 -1.76
N LEU A 288 -0.10 -14.16 -1.01
CA LEU A 288 0.06 -13.69 0.36
C LEU A 288 0.37 -12.18 0.40
N ALA A 289 0.11 -11.56 1.55
CA ALA A 289 0.48 -10.17 1.85
C ALA A 289 2.00 -9.94 1.92
N VAL A 290 2.78 -11.01 2.03
CA VAL A 290 4.24 -11.04 1.96
C VAL A 290 4.68 -11.87 0.76
N HIS A 291 5.63 -11.36 -0.01
CA HIS A 291 6.15 -12.06 -1.18
C HIS A 291 7.04 -13.24 -0.76
N ASP A 292 7.11 -14.27 -1.61
CA ASP A 292 7.73 -15.55 -1.26
C ASP A 292 9.19 -15.42 -0.85
N ARG A 293 9.95 -14.54 -1.52
CA ARG A 293 11.36 -14.28 -1.18
C ARG A 293 11.57 -13.66 0.20
N LEU A 294 10.52 -13.05 0.77
CA LEU A 294 10.57 -12.36 2.06
C LEU A 294 9.87 -13.14 3.19
N ARG A 295 9.32 -14.32 2.91
CA ARG A 295 8.65 -15.14 3.93
C ARG A 295 9.54 -15.44 5.12
N GLU A 296 10.82 -15.72 4.89
CA GLU A 296 11.79 -15.97 5.97
C GLU A 296 11.99 -14.77 6.92
N TRP A 297 11.55 -13.58 6.55
CA TRP A 297 11.67 -12.39 7.39
C TRP A 297 10.49 -12.18 8.31
N VAL A 298 9.40 -12.91 8.07
CA VAL A 298 8.23 -12.87 8.94
C VAL A 298 8.57 -13.60 10.25
N PRO A 299 8.14 -13.09 11.43
CA PRO A 299 8.45 -13.73 12.71
C PRO A 299 8.08 -15.21 12.74
N ALA A 300 8.92 -16.02 13.38
CA ALA A 300 8.78 -17.48 13.44
C ALA A 300 7.39 -17.92 13.92
N ASP A 301 6.84 -17.22 14.92
CA ASP A 301 5.52 -17.52 15.49
C ASP A 301 4.36 -17.35 14.49
N LEU A 302 4.57 -16.58 13.42
CA LEU A 302 3.57 -16.35 12.37
C LEU A 302 3.71 -17.32 11.19
N GLN A 303 4.86 -18.02 11.06
CA GLN A 303 5.12 -18.95 9.95
C GLN A 303 4.04 -20.03 9.78
N PRO A 304 3.53 -20.67 10.86
CA PRO A 304 2.48 -21.68 10.69
C PRO A 304 1.21 -21.13 10.04
N LEU A 305 0.86 -19.86 10.30
CA LEU A 305 -0.31 -19.23 9.67
C LEU A 305 -0.06 -18.95 8.18
N LEU A 306 1.15 -18.48 7.84
CA LEU A 306 1.58 -18.26 6.46
C LEU A 306 1.57 -19.55 5.65
N GLU A 307 2.14 -20.63 6.18
CA GLU A 307 2.19 -21.93 5.51
C GLU A 307 0.79 -22.49 5.23
N ARG A 308 -0.12 -22.41 6.21
CA ARG A 308 -1.53 -22.81 6.00
C ARG A 308 -2.19 -22.01 4.88
N THR A 309 -2.04 -20.69 4.91
CA THR A 309 -2.66 -19.83 3.88
C THR A 309 -2.01 -20.04 2.52
N HIS A 310 -0.69 -20.24 2.46
CA HIS A 310 0.03 -20.55 1.23
C HIS A 310 -0.48 -21.85 0.60
N ALA A 311 -0.69 -22.90 1.40
CA ALA A 311 -1.28 -24.14 0.93
C ALA A 311 -2.71 -23.95 0.42
N ASP A 312 -3.54 -23.18 1.15
CA ASP A 312 -4.92 -22.88 0.77
C ASP A 312 -5.04 -22.18 -0.60
N ILE A 313 -4.11 -21.26 -0.92
CA ILE A 313 -4.09 -20.55 -2.21
C ILE A 313 -3.41 -21.32 -3.34
N GLY A 314 -3.13 -22.62 -3.12
CA GLY A 314 -2.60 -23.55 -4.12
C GLY A 314 -1.09 -23.77 -4.09
N GLY A 315 -0.36 -23.18 -3.14
CA GLY A 315 1.05 -23.46 -2.85
C GLY A 315 2.05 -23.15 -3.97
N ALA A 316 1.59 -22.59 -5.09
CA ALA A 316 2.45 -22.19 -6.18
C ALA A 316 3.16 -20.91 -5.81
N ALA A 317 4.49 -20.89 -5.95
CA ALA A 317 5.25 -19.69 -5.69
C ALA A 317 4.72 -18.55 -6.58
N PHE A 318 4.54 -17.37 -6.00
CA PHE A 318 4.36 -16.15 -6.76
C PHE A 318 5.65 -15.93 -7.54
N ASP A 319 5.59 -16.13 -8.87
CA ASP A 319 6.78 -15.98 -9.70
C ASP A 319 7.14 -14.50 -9.81
N GLU A 320 7.95 -14.04 -8.87
CA GLU A 320 8.50 -12.69 -8.83
C GLU A 320 9.47 -12.44 -10.00
N ARG A 321 9.93 -13.50 -10.71
CA ARG A 321 10.77 -13.38 -11.90
C ARG A 321 9.87 -13.19 -13.11
N ILE A 322 9.69 -11.94 -13.49
CA ILE A 322 8.92 -11.60 -14.69
C ILE A 322 9.72 -12.03 -15.92
N ALA A 323 9.23 -13.04 -16.64
CA ALA A 323 9.59 -13.27 -18.03
C ALA A 323 9.24 -12.02 -18.85
N THR A 324 10.22 -11.52 -19.60
CA THR A 324 10.09 -10.54 -20.69
C THR A 324 8.82 -10.81 -21.48
N PRO A 325 8.04 -9.79 -21.89
CA PRO A 325 6.76 -10.02 -22.57
C PRO A 325 6.99 -10.80 -23.88
N PRO A 326 6.28 -11.93 -24.12
CA PRO A 326 6.10 -12.41 -25.47
C PRO A 326 4.97 -11.58 -26.09
N ARG A 327 5.34 -10.50 -26.77
CA ARG A 327 4.69 -9.99 -27.98
C ARG A 327 5.49 -8.79 -28.49
N ALA A 328 6.53 -9.10 -29.26
CA ALA A 328 6.82 -8.24 -30.40
C ALA A 328 5.54 -8.22 -31.23
N CYS A 329 4.87 -7.07 -31.30
CA CYS A 329 3.91 -6.83 -32.35
C CYS A 329 4.71 -6.96 -33.64
N ALA A 330 4.45 -8.02 -34.41
CA ALA A 330 4.93 -8.10 -35.77
C ALA A 330 4.35 -6.88 -36.48
N ALA A 331 5.21 -5.89 -36.72
CA ALA A 331 4.96 -4.91 -37.76
C ALA A 331 5.03 -5.69 -39.07
N GLU A 332 3.89 -6.20 -39.53
CA GLU A 332 3.72 -6.56 -40.93
C GLU A 332 3.45 -5.28 -41.73
N ALA A 333 4.12 -5.24 -42.88
CA ALA A 333 4.33 -4.15 -43.82
C ALA A 333 3.06 -3.45 -44.33
#